data_AF-A0A382VUI4-F1
#
_entry.id   AF-A0A382VUI4-F1
#
_cell.length_a   1.000
_cell.length_b   1.000
_cell.length_c   1.000
_cell.angle_alpha   90.00
_cell.angle_beta   90.00
_cell.angle_gamma   90.00
#
_symmetry.space_group_name_H-M   'P 1'
#
loop_
_entity.id
_entity.type
_entity.pdbx_description
1 polymer ?
#
loop_
_entity_poly.entity_id
_entity_poly.type
_entity_poly.pdbx_seq_one_letter_code
_entity_poly.pdbx_strand_id
1 'polypeptide(L)'
;MLFAFALILPNPLIALEWVEKDGHRLAKLTVEPSERDGFKLLERRVTRVEFANRLTRQLVAKNRNLANGSGVAIGDVDGDDLPDIYFCGLQVDNKLYRNRGGWRFEDITAESGVACPRQYC
;
A
#
# COMPACT_ATOMS: atom_id res chain seq x y z
N MET A 1 -11.34 -35.46 -33.40
CA MET A 1 -10.17 -35.08 -32.58
C MET A 1 -10.64 -34.04 -31.57
N LEU A 2 -10.39 -34.33 -30.29
CA LEU A 2 -10.43 -33.42 -29.12
C LEU A 2 -9.66 -32.11 -29.42
N PHE A 3 -9.90 -30.96 -28.79
CA PHE A 3 -9.90 -30.72 -27.34
C PHE A 3 -10.82 -29.56 -26.96
N ALA A 4 -11.66 -29.73 -25.94
CA ALA A 4 -12.22 -28.62 -25.18
C ALA A 4 -11.29 -28.34 -24.00
N PHE A 5 -10.64 -27.18 -24.01
CA PHE A 5 -9.91 -26.66 -22.85
C PHE A 5 -10.95 -26.16 -21.83
N ALA A 6 -11.18 -26.91 -20.76
CA ALA A 6 -11.85 -26.39 -19.58
C ALA A 6 -10.85 -25.50 -18.83
N LEU A 7 -11.04 -24.18 -18.92
CA LEU A 7 -10.35 -23.22 -18.05
C LEU A 7 -10.86 -23.46 -16.63
N ILE A 8 -10.08 -24.15 -15.79
CA ILE A 8 -10.35 -24.19 -14.35
C ILE A 8 -10.00 -22.80 -13.81
N LEU A 9 -11.01 -21.96 -13.63
CA LEU A 9 -10.85 -20.70 -12.89
C LEU A 9 -10.55 -21.08 -11.42
N PRO A 10 -9.38 -20.72 -10.86
CA PRO A 10 -9.11 -21.00 -9.47
C PRO A 10 -9.96 -20.05 -8.62
N ASN A 11 -10.77 -20.64 -7.75
CA ASN A 11 -11.69 -20.00 -6.81
C ASN A 11 -12.87 -19.22 -7.42
N PRO A 12 -14.13 -19.65 -7.20
CA PRO A 12 -15.18 -18.66 -7.10
C PRO A 12 -14.81 -17.74 -5.93
N LEU A 13 -14.73 -16.43 -6.19
CA LEU A 13 -14.79 -15.44 -5.13
C LEU A 13 -16.05 -15.79 -4.31
N ILE A 14 -15.88 -16.31 -3.10
CA ILE A 14 -17.01 -16.61 -2.22
C ILE A 14 -17.75 -15.28 -2.04
N ALA A 15 -18.97 -15.22 -2.55
CA ALA A 15 -19.81 -14.05 -2.38
C ALA A 15 -20.01 -13.86 -0.87
N LEU A 16 -19.61 -12.70 -0.36
CA LEU A 16 -19.75 -12.36 1.05
C LEU A 16 -21.24 -12.36 1.42
N GLU A 17 -21.59 -13.08 2.50
CA GLU A 17 -22.92 -13.02 3.09
C GLU A 17 -23.05 -11.73 3.89
N TRP A 18 -23.72 -10.73 3.29
CA TRP A 18 -23.92 -9.42 3.89
C TRP A 18 -25.12 -9.42 4.84
N VAL A 19 -24.94 -8.79 6.01
CA VAL A 19 -25.97 -8.52 7.01
C VAL A 19 -26.10 -7.01 7.16
N GLU A 20 -27.32 -6.49 6.99
CA GLU A 20 -27.66 -5.10 7.27
C GLU A 20 -27.90 -4.93 8.77
N LYS A 21 -27.21 -3.98 9.41
CA LYS A 21 -27.39 -3.63 10.81
C LYS A 21 -27.08 -2.16 11.05
N ASP A 22 -27.99 -1.45 11.69
CA ASP A 22 -27.84 -0.03 12.07
C ASP A 22 -27.44 0.87 10.89
N GLY A 23 -27.95 0.58 9.67
CA GLY A 23 -27.62 1.31 8.44
C GLY A 23 -26.26 0.96 7.82
N HIS A 24 -25.59 -0.07 8.31
CA HIS A 24 -24.30 -0.56 7.81
C HIS A 24 -24.44 -1.99 7.27
N ARG A 25 -23.61 -2.34 6.29
CA ARG A 25 -23.45 -3.71 5.79
C ARG A 25 -22.21 -4.35 6.40
N LEU A 26 -22.39 -5.47 7.08
CA LEU A 26 -21.32 -6.26 7.66
C LEU A 26 -21.30 -7.64 7.00
N ALA A 27 -20.12 -8.18 6.70
CA ALA A 27 -19.96 -9.57 6.30
C ALA A 27 -18.81 -10.19 7.09
N LYS A 28 -19.00 -11.41 7.59
CA LYS A 28 -17.92 -12.15 8.23
C LYS A 28 -17.02 -12.72 7.14
N LEU A 29 -15.75 -12.30 7.15
CA LEU A 29 -14.74 -12.90 6.30
C LEU A 29 -14.28 -14.22 6.93
N THR A 30 -14.70 -15.34 6.37
CA THR A 30 -14.14 -16.66 6.72
C THR A 30 -12.86 -16.84 5.91
N VAL A 31 -11.73 -16.84 6.60
CA VAL A 31 -10.40 -17.04 5.98
C VAL A 31 -9.93 -18.44 6.37
N GLU A 32 -9.64 -19.27 5.38
CA GLU A 32 -8.98 -20.55 5.62
C GLU A 32 -7.55 -20.30 6.12
N PRO A 33 -7.13 -20.91 7.24
CA PRO A 33 -5.77 -20.79 7.73
C PRO A 33 -4.77 -21.26 6.67
N SER A 34 -3.81 -20.41 6.33
CA SER A 34 -2.73 -20.74 5.40
C SER A 34 -1.44 -20.97 6.17
N GLU A 35 -0.67 -22.01 5.80
CA GLU A 35 0.69 -22.22 6.33
C GLU A 35 1.68 -21.18 5.77
N ARG A 36 1.26 -20.37 4.80
CA ARG A 36 2.04 -19.25 4.23
C ARG A 36 1.46 -17.93 4.72
N ASP A 37 2.33 -16.96 4.98
CA ASP A 37 1.98 -15.62 5.49
C ASP A 37 1.08 -14.79 4.57
N GLY A 38 0.78 -15.25 3.35
CA GLY A 38 -0.06 -14.55 2.37
C GLY A 38 0.62 -13.34 1.70
N PHE A 39 1.79 -12.92 2.18
CA PHE A 39 2.57 -11.82 1.63
C PHE A 39 3.82 -12.32 0.91
N LYS A 40 4.18 -11.64 -0.18
CA LYS A 40 5.46 -11.84 -0.86
C LYS A 40 6.26 -10.55 -0.79
N LEU A 41 7.45 -10.62 -0.21
CA LEU A 41 8.39 -9.50 -0.26
C LEU A 41 8.80 -9.26 -1.73
N LEU A 42 8.55 -8.05 -2.22
CA LEU A 42 9.08 -7.58 -3.49
C LEU A 42 10.33 -6.75 -3.23
N GLU A 43 11.35 -6.97 -4.06
CA GLU A 43 12.58 -6.20 -3.94
C GLU A 43 12.35 -4.76 -4.39
N ARG A 44 12.96 -3.84 -3.68
CA ARG A 44 13.02 -2.41 -4.01
C ARG A 44 13.38 -2.13 -5.48
N ARG A 45 14.31 -2.90 -6.08
CA ARG A 45 14.67 -2.75 -7.51
C ARG A 45 13.54 -3.11 -8.47
N VAL A 46 12.62 -3.99 -8.05
CA VAL A 46 11.43 -4.37 -8.80
C VAL A 46 10.40 -3.25 -8.69
N THR A 47 10.11 -2.80 -7.47
CA THR A 47 9.05 -1.83 -7.23
C THR A 47 9.43 -0.38 -7.52
N ARG A 48 10.72 -0.05 -7.44
CA ARG A 48 11.26 1.31 -7.49
C ARG A 48 10.80 2.22 -6.32
N VAL A 49 10.21 1.64 -5.28
CA VAL A 49 9.89 2.37 -4.04
C VAL A 49 11.15 2.43 -3.17
N GLU A 50 11.77 3.61 -3.13
CA GLU A 50 13.08 3.83 -2.50
C GLU A 50 12.98 4.47 -1.10
N PHE A 51 11.81 5.01 -0.75
CA PHE A 51 11.57 5.75 0.49
C PHE A 51 12.02 4.98 1.73
N ALA A 52 12.62 5.70 2.67
CA ALA A 52 12.99 5.17 3.97
C ALA A 52 13.00 6.31 5.00
N ASN A 53 12.11 6.23 5.98
CA ASN A 53 12.11 7.12 7.14
C ASN A 53 12.99 6.51 8.24
N ARG A 54 14.30 6.82 8.22
CA ARG A 54 15.28 6.24 9.15
C ARG A 54 15.54 7.18 10.32
N LEU A 55 15.14 6.76 11.51
CA LEU A 55 15.31 7.53 12.75
C LEU A 55 16.38 6.87 13.63
N THR A 56 17.26 7.68 14.21
CA THR A 56 18.23 7.18 15.19
C THR A 56 17.57 7.00 16.56
N ARG A 57 18.10 6.07 17.36
CA ARG A 57 17.64 5.90 18.75
C ARG A 57 17.78 7.20 19.57
N GLN A 58 18.80 8.00 19.28
CA GLN A 58 19.01 9.28 19.95
C GLN A 58 17.90 10.29 19.61
N LEU A 59 17.48 10.37 18.35
CA LEU A 59 16.36 11.25 17.94
C LEU A 59 15.06 10.82 18.61
N VAL A 60 14.75 9.53 18.59
CA VAL A 60 13.55 8.98 19.25
C VAL A 60 13.60 9.19 20.78
N ALA A 61 14.78 9.12 21.40
CA ALA A 61 14.93 9.40 22.83
C ALA A 61 14.69 10.88 23.17
N LYS A 62 15.05 11.81 22.26
CA LYS A 62 14.80 13.25 22.41
C LYS A 62 13.33 13.62 22.17
N ASN A 63 12.66 12.94 21.23
CA ASN A 63 11.24 13.13 20.95
C ASN A 63 10.58 11.76 20.70
N ARG A 64 9.89 11.24 21.73
CA ARG A 64 9.26 9.92 21.68
C ARG A 64 8.14 9.82 20.65
N ASN A 65 7.51 10.94 20.26
CA ASN A 65 6.46 10.93 19.25
C ASN A 65 6.96 10.44 17.88
N LEU A 66 8.27 10.57 17.61
CA LEU A 66 8.88 10.04 16.38
C LEU A 66 8.75 8.52 16.25
N ALA A 67 8.57 7.78 17.35
CA ALA A 67 8.38 6.33 17.32
C ALA A 67 7.00 5.91 16.76
N ASN A 68 6.02 6.81 16.71
CA ASN A 68 4.69 6.51 16.19
C ASN A 68 4.68 6.41 14.65
N GLY A 69 5.72 6.93 13.98
CA GLY A 69 5.75 7.05 12.53
C GLY A 69 4.98 8.28 12.01
N SER A 70 4.89 8.38 10.69
CA SER A 70 4.31 9.53 9.97
C SER A 70 3.08 9.17 9.12
N GLY A 71 2.80 7.86 8.98
CA GLY A 71 1.71 7.34 8.17
C GLY A 71 2.07 7.13 6.69
N VAL A 72 1.10 6.54 5.98
CA VAL A 72 1.09 6.30 4.54
C VAL A 72 -0.34 6.49 4.05
N ALA A 73 -0.51 7.05 2.86
CA ALA A 73 -1.80 7.15 2.18
C ALA A 73 -1.75 6.42 0.85
N ILE A 74 -2.89 5.84 0.46
CA ILE A 74 -3.10 5.16 -0.82
C ILE A 74 -4.28 5.84 -1.50
N GLY A 75 -4.14 6.18 -2.77
CA GLY A 75 -5.18 6.80 -3.57
C GLY A 75 -4.76 6.89 -5.03
N ASP A 76 -5.73 7.02 -5.92
CA ASP A 76 -5.47 7.27 -7.35
C ASP A 76 -5.40 8.79 -7.56
N VAL A 77 -4.19 9.33 -7.74
CA VAL A 77 -3.96 10.77 -7.80
C VAL A 77 -4.10 11.35 -9.21
N ASP A 78 -4.08 10.51 -10.25
CA ASP A 78 -4.14 10.96 -11.65
C ASP A 78 -5.28 10.36 -12.47
N GLY A 79 -6.11 9.52 -11.86
CA GLY A 79 -7.34 8.99 -12.43
C GLY A 79 -7.11 7.83 -13.40
N ASP A 80 -6.02 7.08 -13.25
CA ASP A 80 -5.71 5.91 -14.10
C ASP A 80 -6.21 4.57 -13.54
N ASP A 81 -7.03 4.61 -12.49
CA ASP A 81 -7.59 3.47 -11.76
C ASP A 81 -6.51 2.59 -11.08
N LEU A 82 -5.27 3.06 -10.98
CA LEU A 82 -4.22 2.39 -10.21
C LEU A 82 -3.99 3.10 -8.87
N PRO A 83 -3.83 2.35 -7.77
CA PRO A 83 -3.54 2.95 -6.47
C PRO A 83 -2.08 3.43 -6.42
N ASP A 84 -1.89 4.72 -6.17
CA ASP A 84 -0.61 5.38 -5.90
C ASP A 84 -0.29 5.38 -4.40
N ILE A 85 0.96 5.72 -4.06
CA ILE A 85 1.45 5.68 -2.69
C ILE A 85 2.02 7.04 -2.29
N TYR A 86 1.53 7.59 -1.18
CA TYR A 86 2.11 8.77 -0.55
C TYR A 86 2.69 8.43 0.83
N PHE A 87 3.99 8.67 1.00
CA PHE A 87 4.70 8.51 2.26
C PHE A 87 4.97 9.85 2.92
N CYS A 88 4.67 9.91 4.22
CA CYS A 88 5.03 11.04 5.06
C CYS A 88 6.38 10.79 5.75
N GLY A 89 7.22 11.82 5.81
CA GLY A 89 8.57 11.78 6.37
C GLY A 89 8.70 12.55 7.68
N LEU A 90 9.49 12.00 8.62
CA LEU A 90 9.77 12.65 9.91
C LEU A 90 11.13 13.36 9.97
N GLN A 91 12.10 12.91 9.18
CA GLN A 91 13.46 13.49 9.07
C GLN A 91 13.92 13.58 7.61
N VAL A 92 13.01 13.31 6.70
CA VAL A 92 13.17 13.34 5.25
C VAL A 92 11.91 13.96 4.65
N ASP A 93 12.00 14.41 3.42
CA ASP A 93 10.84 14.91 2.68
C ASP A 93 9.81 13.79 2.43
N ASN A 94 8.56 14.19 2.24
CA ASN A 94 7.49 13.29 1.82
C ASN A 94 7.76 12.77 0.40
N LYS A 95 7.12 11.65 0.05
CA LYS A 95 7.27 11.05 -1.28
C LYS A 95 5.93 10.61 -1.85
N LEU A 96 5.66 11.02 -3.09
CA LEU A 96 4.55 10.53 -3.89
C LEU A 96 5.07 9.61 -4.99
N TYR A 97 4.54 8.39 -5.03
CA TYR A 97 4.88 7.35 -5.99
C TYR A 97 3.66 7.02 -6.84
N ARG A 98 3.73 7.33 -8.13
CA ARG A 98 2.73 6.92 -9.12
C ARG A 98 2.90 5.46 -9.49
N ASN A 99 1.81 4.70 -9.51
CA ASN A 99 1.77 3.33 -9.96
C ASN A 99 1.76 3.26 -11.50
N ARG A 100 2.67 2.49 -12.09
CA ARG A 100 2.76 2.26 -13.54
C ARG A 100 2.27 0.87 -13.94
N GLY A 101 1.59 0.18 -13.02
CA GLY A 101 1.19 -1.21 -13.16
C GLY A 101 2.33 -2.19 -12.89
N GLY A 102 2.00 -3.48 -12.77
CA GLY A 102 3.00 -4.53 -12.59
C GLY A 102 3.89 -4.36 -11.35
N TRP A 103 3.37 -3.72 -10.30
CA TRP A 103 4.10 -3.37 -9.07
C TRP A 103 5.28 -2.42 -9.27
N ARG A 104 5.33 -1.66 -10.37
CA ARG A 104 6.36 -0.65 -10.61
C ARG A 104 5.83 0.75 -10.31
N PHE A 105 6.64 1.54 -9.62
CA PHE A 105 6.28 2.89 -9.22
C PHE A 105 7.28 3.92 -9.75
N GLU A 106 6.81 5.15 -9.93
CA GLU A 106 7.62 6.30 -10.32
C GLU A 106 7.52 7.39 -9.26
N ASP A 107 8.66 7.95 -8.85
CA ASP A 107 8.69 9.07 -7.90
C ASP A 107 8.30 10.36 -8.63
N ILE A 108 7.08 10.83 -8.39
CA ILE A 108 6.52 12.05 -8.97
C ILE A 108 6.49 13.22 -7.96
N THR A 109 7.24 13.08 -6.85
CA THR A 109 7.17 14.04 -5.73
C THR A 109 7.47 15.48 -6.14
N ALA A 110 8.50 15.67 -6.99
CA ALA A 110 8.95 16.99 -7.39
C ALA A 110 7.96 17.67 -8.34
N GLU A 111 7.44 16.94 -9.34
CA GLU A 111 6.45 17.46 -10.28
C GLU A 111 5.11 17.75 -9.62
N SER A 112 4.73 16.99 -8.59
CA SER A 112 3.50 17.21 -7.84
C SER A 112 3.60 18.30 -6.77
N GLY A 113 4.81 18.75 -6.42
CA GLY A 113 4.99 19.82 -5.42
C GLY A 113 4.66 19.42 -3.97
N VAL A 114 4.55 18.12 -3.68
CA VAL A 114 4.12 17.58 -2.39
C VAL A 114 5.27 17.06 -1.53
N ALA A 115 6.50 17.44 -1.83
CA ALA A 115 7.66 17.07 -1.00
C ALA A 115 7.54 17.57 0.45
N CYS A 116 6.80 18.68 0.67
CA CYS A 116 6.63 19.34 1.96
C CYS A 116 7.95 19.48 2.74
N PRO A 117 8.99 20.08 2.13
CA PRO A 117 10.32 20.06 2.71
C PRO A 117 10.36 20.81 4.03
N ARG A 118 11.04 20.22 5.03
CA ARG A 118 11.13 20.73 6.41
C ARG A 118 9.77 20.81 7.14
N GLN A 119 8.74 20.15 6.63
CA GLN A 119 7.48 19.95 7.33
C GLN A 119 7.41 18.47 7.72
N TYR A 120 7.64 18.20 9.00
CA TYR A 120 7.55 16.85 9.53
C TYR A 120 6.09 16.57 9.86
N CYS A 121 5.56 15.49 9.29
CA CYS A 121 4.20 15.00 9.57
C CYS A 121 4.17 14.07 10.78
#